data_AF-A0A1H4IQW1-F1
#
_entry.id   AF-A0A1H4IQW1-F1
#
_cell.length_a   1.000
_cell.length_b   1.000
_cell.length_c   1.000
_cell.angle_alpha   90.00
_cell.angle_beta   90.00
_cell.angle_gamma   90.00
#
_symmetry.space_group_name_H-M   'P 1'
#
loop_
_entity.id
_entity.type
_entity.pdbx_description
1 polymer ?
#
loop_
_entity_poly.entity_id
_entity_poly.type
_entity_poly.pdbx_seq_one_letter_code
_entity_poly.pdbx_strand_id
1 'polypeptide(L)'
;MVPSPDAVEVVTREQATALLTRRPGMKYAVESIRTFLLVFTVGAAALGGGPVAPLALGAVLMVMIYARAHHCCGHYNPAMTMVTLVRGRIGPRTAAEYCVVQLGAGLLAAAAVRGFVDPAHAGTVAAVTPPGHTPATVWVVEQLFTFALCCLVLNVATRRSPPDNSLYGLMIGFTVVAGAFAVGTISGGGFNPAVVLSTGAGTAAGFALLALAPGDT
;
A
#
# COMPACT_ATOMS: atom_id res chain seq x y z
N MET A 1 29.89 -38.11 9.06
CA MET A 1 29.16 -38.13 7.78
C MET A 1 28.46 -36.79 7.67
N VAL A 2 29.05 -35.84 6.93
CA VAL A 2 28.50 -34.50 6.72
C VAL A 2 27.43 -34.62 5.62
N PRO A 3 26.20 -34.09 5.79
CA PRO A 3 25.20 -34.13 4.72
C PRO A 3 25.72 -33.39 3.49
N SER A 4 25.46 -33.92 2.29
CA SER A 4 25.84 -33.24 1.05
C SER A 4 25.13 -31.87 0.94
N PRO A 5 25.78 -30.85 0.35
CA PRO A 5 25.21 -29.50 0.24
C PRO A 5 23.96 -29.37 -0.67
N ASP A 6 23.49 -30.47 -1.25
CA ASP A 6 22.40 -30.48 -2.25
C ASP A 6 21.00 -30.76 -1.67
N ALA A 7 20.84 -30.74 -0.34
CA ALA A 7 19.56 -31.03 0.32
C ALA A 7 18.65 -29.80 0.54
N VAL A 8 18.88 -28.70 -0.18
CA VAL A 8 17.90 -27.61 -0.27
C VAL A 8 17.11 -27.85 -1.55
N GLU A 9 15.94 -28.48 -1.43
CA GLU A 9 15.04 -28.68 -2.55
C GLU A 9 14.62 -27.31 -3.11
N VAL A 10 15.26 -26.88 -4.19
CA VAL A 10 14.93 -25.64 -4.89
C VAL A 10 13.59 -25.86 -5.58
N VAL A 11 12.52 -25.44 -4.91
CA VAL A 11 11.15 -25.49 -5.45
C VAL A 11 11.13 -24.75 -6.79
N THR A 12 10.86 -25.47 -7.87
CA THR A 12 10.81 -24.89 -9.20
C THR A 12 9.64 -23.91 -9.32
N ARG A 13 9.73 -22.94 -10.24
CA ARG A 13 8.67 -21.92 -10.47
C ARG A 13 7.29 -22.54 -10.72
N GLU A 14 7.26 -23.71 -11.35
CA GLU A 14 6.04 -24.44 -11.66
C GLU A 14 5.44 -25.10 -10.42
N GLN A 15 6.28 -25.72 -9.58
CA GLN A 15 5.87 -26.29 -8.29
C GLN A 15 5.41 -25.21 -7.30
N ALA A 16 6.08 -24.05 -7.24
CA ALA A 16 5.64 -22.91 -6.43
C ALA A 16 4.27 -22.38 -6.89
N THR A 17 4.03 -22.33 -8.21
CA THR A 17 2.74 -21.93 -8.79
C THR A 17 1.64 -22.94 -8.44
N ALA A 18 1.93 -24.24 -8.51
CA ALA A 18 1.01 -25.32 -8.15
C ALA A 18 0.69 -25.35 -6.63
N LEU A 19 1.65 -25.01 -5.77
CA LEU A 19 1.45 -24.93 -4.33
C LEU A 19 0.63 -23.69 -3.92
N LEU A 20 0.81 -22.56 -4.60
CA LEU A 20 0.07 -21.33 -4.34
C LEU A 20 -1.36 -21.38 -4.86
N THR A 21 -1.60 -22.02 -6.00
CA THR A 21 -2.96 -22.34 -6.47
C THR A 21 -3.70 -23.27 -5.50
N ARG A 22 -2.98 -24.16 -4.80
CA ARG A 22 -3.54 -25.00 -3.71
C ARG A 22 -3.85 -24.23 -2.42
N ARG A 23 -3.34 -23.00 -2.22
CA ARG A 23 -3.57 -22.19 -1.02
C ARG A 23 -4.12 -20.80 -1.37
N PRO A 24 -5.41 -20.69 -1.76
CA PRO A 24 -6.02 -19.42 -2.13
C PRO A 24 -5.96 -18.36 -1.01
N GLY A 25 -5.81 -18.76 0.26
CA GLY A 25 -5.61 -17.84 1.38
C GLY A 25 -4.28 -17.06 1.36
N MET A 26 -3.23 -17.62 0.75
CA MET A 26 -1.88 -17.05 0.79
C MET A 26 -1.80 -15.69 0.10
N LYS A 27 -2.49 -15.52 -1.03
CA LYS A 27 -2.50 -14.25 -1.78
C LYS A 27 -3.10 -13.11 -0.94
N TYR A 28 -4.15 -13.40 -0.16
CA TYR A 28 -4.78 -12.39 0.70
C TYR A 28 -3.90 -12.08 1.91
N ALA A 29 -3.32 -13.10 2.57
CA ALA A 29 -2.39 -12.87 3.67
C ALA A 29 -1.19 -12.00 3.25
N VAL A 30 -0.66 -12.29 2.06
CA VAL A 30 0.42 -11.51 1.46
C VAL A 30 -0.03 -10.07 1.20
N GLU A 31 -1.19 -9.83 0.58
CA GLU A 31 -1.75 -8.48 0.39
C GLU A 31 -2.00 -7.75 1.72
N SER A 32 -2.47 -8.46 2.76
CA SER A 32 -2.66 -7.89 4.09
C SER A 32 -1.35 -7.39 4.69
N ILE A 33 -0.33 -8.26 4.79
CA ILE A 33 0.96 -7.95 5.41
C ILE A 33 1.61 -6.74 4.74
N ARG A 34 1.54 -6.74 3.41
CA ARG A 34 2.05 -5.73 2.52
C ARG A 34 1.39 -4.37 2.69
N THR A 35 0.06 -4.36 2.69
CA THR A 35 -0.72 -3.13 2.90
C THR A 35 -0.52 -2.63 4.32
N PHE A 36 -0.49 -3.54 5.30
CA PHE A 36 -0.23 -3.21 6.69
C PHE A 36 1.10 -2.49 6.85
N LEU A 37 2.20 -3.06 6.34
CA LEU A 37 3.53 -2.45 6.45
C LEU A 37 3.60 -1.09 5.77
N LEU A 38 3.00 -0.94 4.59
CA LEU A 38 2.94 0.35 3.89
C LEU A 38 2.21 1.41 4.74
N VAL A 39 1.00 1.11 5.21
CA VAL A 39 0.19 2.04 6.00
C VAL A 39 0.83 2.34 7.36
N PHE A 40 1.44 1.33 8.00
CA PHE A 40 2.16 1.50 9.25
C PHE A 40 3.35 2.45 9.07
N THR A 41 4.16 2.26 8.01
CA THR A 41 5.27 3.17 7.68
C THR A 41 4.78 4.58 7.40
N VAL A 42 3.67 4.75 6.66
CA VAL A 42 3.09 6.08 6.41
C VAL A 42 2.73 6.76 7.75
N GLY A 43 1.97 6.07 8.61
CA GLY A 43 1.52 6.63 9.89
C GLY A 43 2.69 6.95 10.83
N ALA A 44 3.64 6.02 10.98
CA ALA A 44 4.81 6.22 11.83
C ALA A 44 5.73 7.35 11.32
N ALA A 45 5.94 7.44 10.00
CA ALA A 45 6.76 8.49 9.40
C ALA A 45 6.09 9.88 9.49
N ALA A 46 4.76 9.94 9.37
CA ALA A 46 4.00 11.18 9.55
C ALA A 46 4.15 11.74 10.98
N LEU A 47 4.11 10.87 11.99
CA LEU A 47 4.35 11.25 13.39
C LEU A 47 5.80 11.67 13.65
N GLY A 48 6.76 10.99 13.00
CA GLY A 48 8.17 11.33 13.13
C GLY A 48 8.56 12.67 12.50
N GLY A 49 7.79 13.18 11.54
CA GLY A 49 7.95 14.52 10.95
C GLY A 49 9.29 14.78 10.24
N GLY A 50 10.11 13.76 10.02
CA GLY A 50 11.46 13.91 9.47
C GLY A 50 11.44 14.32 7.99
N PRO A 51 12.42 15.12 7.52
CA PRO A 51 12.48 15.61 6.13
C PRO A 51 12.62 14.49 5.10
N VAL A 52 13.01 13.28 5.54
CA VAL A 52 13.18 12.09 4.70
C VAL A 52 12.00 11.12 4.77
N ALA A 53 10.89 11.48 5.44
CA ALA A 53 9.69 10.64 5.51
C ALA A 53 9.21 10.15 4.13
N PRO A 54 9.12 10.98 3.07
CA PRO A 54 8.77 10.52 1.72
C PRO A 54 9.63 9.37 1.19
N LEU A 55 10.93 9.34 1.54
CA LEU A 55 11.83 8.27 1.15
C LEU A 55 11.47 6.94 1.83
N ALA A 56 11.08 6.96 3.10
CA ALA A 56 10.64 5.77 3.82
C ALA A 56 9.38 5.15 3.19
N LEU A 57 8.42 6.00 2.79
CA LEU A 57 7.17 5.58 2.13
C LEU A 57 7.44 4.87 0.80
N GLY A 58 8.27 5.47 -0.07
CA GLY A 58 8.62 4.84 -1.33
C GLY A 58 9.54 3.63 -1.18
N ALA A 59 10.44 3.64 -0.21
CA ALA A 59 11.37 2.54 0.06
C ALA A 59 10.64 1.29 0.55
N VAL A 60 9.69 1.40 1.49
CA VAL A 60 8.92 0.23 1.95
C VAL A 60 8.10 -0.37 0.81
N LEU A 61 7.47 0.47 -0.03
CA LEU A 61 6.73 0.01 -1.19
C LEU A 61 7.66 -0.72 -2.18
N MET A 62 8.80 -0.13 -2.51
CA MET A 62 9.81 -0.72 -3.38
C MET A 62 10.30 -2.07 -2.86
N VAL A 63 10.70 -2.13 -1.58
CA VAL A 63 11.20 -3.36 -0.95
C VAL A 63 10.15 -4.45 -1.00
N MET A 64 8.89 -4.15 -0.68
CA MET A 64 7.84 -5.17 -0.71
C MET A 64 7.52 -5.64 -2.13
N ILE A 65 7.60 -4.75 -3.14
CA ILE A 65 7.46 -5.15 -4.55
C ILE A 65 8.58 -6.11 -4.96
N TYR A 66 9.82 -5.90 -4.52
CA TYR A 66 10.95 -6.78 -4.81
C TYR A 66 10.96 -8.07 -4.00
N ALA A 67 10.56 -8.01 -2.73
CA ALA A 67 10.39 -9.18 -1.86
C ALA A 67 9.24 -10.10 -2.29
N ARG A 68 8.53 -9.76 -3.38
CA ARG A 68 7.36 -10.45 -3.84
C ARG A 68 7.67 -11.90 -4.22
N ALA A 69 7.02 -12.86 -3.54
CA ALA A 69 6.87 -14.21 -4.06
C ALA A 69 6.31 -14.12 -5.50
N HIS A 70 7.05 -14.65 -6.47
CA HIS A 70 6.90 -14.38 -7.92
C HIS A 70 5.48 -14.52 -8.50
N HIS A 71 4.52 -15.09 -7.75
CA HIS A 71 3.16 -15.42 -8.17
C HIS A 71 2.02 -14.70 -7.40
N CYS A 72 2.31 -13.92 -6.34
CA CYS A 72 1.28 -13.13 -5.65
C CYS A 72 1.23 -11.72 -6.25
N CYS A 73 0.14 -11.36 -6.94
CA CYS A 73 -0.10 -9.99 -7.42
C CYS A 73 -0.04 -9.03 -6.24
N GLY A 74 1.02 -8.21 -6.20
CA GLY A 74 1.27 -7.23 -5.14
C GLY A 74 0.60 -5.91 -5.48
N HIS A 75 -0.64 -5.71 -5.04
CA HIS A 75 -1.39 -4.48 -5.35
C HIS A 75 -1.26 -3.45 -4.23
N TYR A 76 -1.32 -3.87 -2.96
CA TYR A 76 -1.14 -3.01 -1.77
C TYR A 76 -2.18 -1.89 -1.61
N ASN A 77 -3.02 -1.70 -2.61
CA ASN A 77 -3.70 -0.45 -2.90
C ASN A 77 -4.96 -0.74 -3.73
N PRO A 78 -6.16 -0.34 -3.24
CA PRO A 78 -7.41 -0.55 -3.96
C PRO A 78 -7.39 0.06 -5.38
N ALA A 79 -6.76 1.22 -5.59
CA ALA A 79 -6.64 1.80 -6.93
C ALA A 79 -5.83 0.91 -7.88
N MET A 80 -4.75 0.30 -7.39
CA MET A 80 -3.94 -0.65 -8.15
C MET A 80 -4.69 -1.94 -8.46
N THR A 81 -5.53 -2.40 -7.53
CA THR A 81 -6.47 -3.50 -7.77
C THR A 81 -7.46 -3.16 -8.89
N MET A 82 -8.00 -1.94 -8.92
CA MET A 82 -8.90 -1.52 -10.00
C MET A 82 -8.20 -1.43 -11.35
N VAL A 83 -6.96 -0.95 -11.40
CA VAL A 83 -6.16 -0.93 -12.63
C VAL A 83 -5.96 -2.32 -13.22
N THR A 84 -5.67 -3.31 -12.38
CA THR A 84 -5.48 -4.69 -12.84
C THR A 84 -6.80 -5.35 -13.25
N LEU A 85 -7.92 -4.97 -12.62
CA LEU A 85 -9.27 -5.36 -13.07
C LEU A 85 -9.59 -4.78 -14.45
N VAL A 86 -9.40 -3.47 -14.65
CA VAL A 86 -9.62 -2.80 -15.95
C VAL A 86 -8.71 -3.38 -17.04
N ARG A 87 -7.50 -3.79 -16.68
CA ARG A 87 -6.56 -4.47 -17.59
C ARG A 87 -6.95 -5.93 -17.90
N GLY A 88 -8.01 -6.47 -17.27
CA GLY A 88 -8.48 -7.84 -17.45
C GLY A 88 -7.56 -8.90 -16.86
N ARG A 89 -6.73 -8.56 -15.87
CA ARG A 89 -5.79 -9.49 -15.23
C ARG A 89 -6.40 -10.25 -14.05
N ILE A 90 -7.46 -9.72 -13.45
CA ILE A 90 -8.23 -10.34 -12.37
C ILE A 90 -9.73 -10.19 -12.63
N GLY A 91 -10.54 -11.09 -12.05
CA GLY A 91 -12.00 -10.96 -12.06
C GLY A 91 -12.52 -9.96 -11.01
N PRO A 92 -13.75 -9.45 -11.17
CA PRO A 92 -14.33 -8.44 -10.27
C PRO A 92 -14.47 -8.93 -8.83
N ARG A 93 -14.78 -10.22 -8.62
CA ARG A 93 -14.84 -10.81 -7.27
C ARG A 93 -13.49 -10.74 -6.56
N THR A 94 -12.42 -11.18 -7.22
CA THR A 94 -11.05 -11.11 -6.68
C THR A 94 -10.64 -9.67 -6.39
N ALA A 95 -11.03 -8.73 -7.25
CA ALA A 95 -10.77 -7.31 -7.03
C ALA A 95 -11.45 -6.81 -5.75
N ALA A 96 -12.73 -7.12 -5.56
CA ALA A 96 -13.46 -6.74 -4.35
C ALA A 96 -12.83 -7.34 -3.08
N GLU A 97 -12.47 -8.62 -3.11
CA GLU A 97 -11.79 -9.29 -1.98
C GLU A 97 -10.45 -8.64 -1.65
N TYR A 98 -9.66 -8.28 -2.67
CA TYR A 98 -8.39 -7.58 -2.48
C TYR A 98 -8.59 -6.21 -1.83
N CYS A 99 -9.58 -5.45 -2.30
CA CYS A 99 -9.92 -4.15 -1.70
C CYS A 99 -10.31 -4.31 -0.23
N VAL A 100 -11.17 -5.28 0.12
CA VAL A 100 -11.56 -5.54 1.52
C VAL A 100 -10.34 -5.88 2.38
N VAL A 101 -9.46 -6.75 1.88
CA VAL A 101 -8.24 -7.15 2.56
C VAL A 101 -7.28 -5.97 2.78
N GLN A 102 -7.09 -5.13 1.76
CA GLN A 102 -6.24 -3.95 1.82
C GLN A 102 -6.78 -2.92 2.81
N LEU A 103 -8.08 -2.66 2.78
CA LEU A 103 -8.73 -1.74 3.72
C LEU A 103 -8.64 -2.24 5.17
N GLY A 104 -8.94 -3.53 5.40
CA GLY A 104 -8.83 -4.13 6.74
C GLY A 104 -7.40 -4.09 7.28
N ALA A 105 -6.41 -4.40 6.44
CA ALA A 105 -4.99 -4.31 6.81
C ALA A 105 -4.54 -2.87 7.11
N GLY A 106 -5.05 -1.90 6.36
CA GLY A 106 -4.80 -0.48 6.62
C GLY A 106 -5.34 -0.03 7.98
N LEU A 107 -6.58 -0.41 8.31
CA LEU A 107 -7.18 -0.09 9.61
C LEU A 107 -6.39 -0.73 10.77
N LEU A 108 -5.97 -1.99 10.61
CA LEU A 108 -5.11 -2.66 11.58
C LEU A 108 -3.76 -1.96 11.75
N ALA A 109 -3.17 -1.48 10.66
CA ALA A 109 -1.92 -0.72 10.72
C ALA A 109 -2.09 0.63 11.42
N ALA A 110 -3.17 1.35 11.15
CA ALA A 110 -3.48 2.59 11.86
C ALA A 110 -3.68 2.36 13.37
N ALA A 111 -4.37 1.28 13.75
CA ALA A 111 -4.49 0.89 15.15
C ALA A 111 -3.13 0.55 15.78
N ALA A 112 -2.25 -0.16 15.06
CA ALA A 112 -0.90 -0.46 15.52
C ALA A 112 -0.03 0.79 15.68
N VAL A 113 -0.12 1.77 14.77
CA VAL A 113 0.56 3.07 14.90
C VAL A 113 0.09 3.78 16.17
N ARG A 114 -1.23 3.85 16.41
CA ARG A 114 -1.78 4.45 17.63
C ARG A 114 -1.38 3.71 18.90
N GLY A 115 -1.34 2.37 18.88
CA GLY A 115 -1.01 1.57 20.05
C GLY A 115 0.48 1.56 20.41
N PHE A 116 1.36 1.56 19.40
CA PHE A 116 2.80 1.31 19.62
C PHE A 116 3.70 2.51 19.32
N VAL A 117 3.29 3.43 18.46
CA VAL A 117 4.11 4.57 18.02
C VAL A 117 3.68 5.87 18.70
N ASP A 118 2.37 6.07 18.86
CA ASP A 118 1.81 7.24 19.56
C ASP A 118 0.73 6.87 20.58
N PRO A 119 1.09 6.13 21.64
CA PRO A 119 0.14 5.72 22.67
C PRO A 119 -0.48 6.90 23.42
N ALA A 120 0.19 8.07 23.42
CA ALA A 120 -0.27 9.28 24.10
C ALA A 120 -1.52 9.89 23.45
N HIS A 121 -1.71 9.70 22.14
CA HIS A 121 -2.85 10.25 21.39
C HIS A 121 -3.81 9.18 20.87
N ALA A 122 -3.73 7.94 21.36
CA ALA A 122 -4.50 6.80 20.88
C ALA A 122 -6.04 7.00 20.89
N GLY A 123 -6.55 7.92 21.72
CA GLY A 123 -7.97 8.30 21.79
C GLY A 123 -8.38 9.51 20.95
N THR A 124 -7.45 10.18 20.26
CA THR A 124 -7.76 11.39 19.47
C THR A 124 -7.90 11.06 17.99
N VAL A 125 -8.94 11.60 17.36
CA VAL A 125 -9.13 11.52 15.90
C VAL A 125 -8.87 12.91 15.33
N ALA A 126 -7.64 13.14 14.88
CA ALA A 126 -7.32 14.38 14.17
C ALA A 126 -7.72 14.23 12.69
N ALA A 127 -8.68 15.03 12.24
CA ALA A 127 -8.93 15.22 10.82
C ALA A 127 -7.76 16.04 10.24
N VAL A 128 -6.93 15.44 9.40
CA VAL A 128 -5.77 16.13 8.80
C VAL A 128 -6.14 16.61 7.41
N THR A 129 -6.76 17.78 7.32
CA THR A 129 -6.59 18.64 6.14
C THR A 129 -5.47 19.61 6.47
N PRO A 130 -4.34 19.61 5.73
CA PRO A 130 -3.27 20.56 5.98
C PRO A 130 -3.80 22.01 5.94
N PRO A 131 -3.41 22.88 6.89
CA PRO A 131 -3.89 24.25 6.93
C PRO A 131 -3.60 24.99 5.62
N GLY A 132 -4.59 25.68 5.07
CA GLY A 132 -4.41 26.53 3.89
C GLY A 132 -4.72 25.90 2.52
N HIS A 133 -5.18 24.64 2.48
CA HIS A 133 -5.61 24.00 1.22
C HIS A 133 -7.09 23.63 1.23
N THR A 134 -7.76 23.86 0.09
CA THR A 134 -9.17 23.48 -0.06
C THR A 134 -9.30 21.96 -0.25
N PRO A 135 -10.43 21.35 0.16
CA PRO A 135 -10.72 19.95 -0.11
C PRO A 135 -10.58 19.56 -1.59
N ALA A 136 -10.97 20.47 -2.50
CA ALA A 136 -10.85 20.26 -3.93
C ALA A 136 -9.38 20.17 -4.37
N THR A 137 -8.51 21.03 -3.84
CA THR A 137 -7.07 20.99 -4.11
C THR A 137 -6.45 19.68 -3.65
N VAL A 138 -6.75 19.25 -2.41
CA VAL A 138 -6.30 17.97 -1.84
C VAL A 138 -6.73 16.80 -2.73
N TRP A 139 -8.00 16.78 -3.12
CA TRP A 139 -8.55 15.73 -3.98
C TRP A 139 -7.86 15.68 -5.35
N VAL A 140 -7.65 16.82 -6.01
CA VAL A 140 -7.01 16.87 -7.33
C VAL A 140 -5.58 16.31 -7.27
N VAL A 141 -4.77 16.72 -6.30
CA VAL A 141 -3.36 16.27 -6.23
C VAL A 141 -3.25 14.78 -5.89
N GLU A 142 -4.13 14.26 -5.05
CA GLU A 142 -4.22 12.81 -4.74
C GLU A 142 -4.58 12.01 -5.99
N GLN A 143 -5.55 12.49 -6.78
CA GLN A 143 -5.95 11.83 -8.02
C GLN A 143 -4.86 11.87 -9.09
N LEU A 144 -4.13 12.98 -9.22
CA LEU A 144 -3.04 13.12 -10.20
C LEU A 144 -1.89 12.14 -9.93
N PHE A 145 -1.43 12.03 -8.68
CA PHE A 145 -0.34 11.11 -8.34
C PHE A 145 -0.79 9.65 -8.27
N THR A 146 -2.03 9.38 -7.84
CA THR A 146 -2.62 8.03 -7.97
C THR A 146 -2.69 7.62 -9.44
N PHE A 147 -3.14 8.52 -10.33
CA PHE A 147 -3.17 8.28 -11.76
C PHE A 147 -1.78 8.04 -12.33
N ALA A 148 -0.79 8.86 -11.97
CA ALA A 148 0.60 8.69 -12.40
C ALA A 148 1.16 7.32 -11.98
N LEU A 149 0.94 6.91 -10.73
CA LEU A 149 1.32 5.59 -10.22
C LEU A 149 0.65 4.45 -11.01
N CYS A 150 -0.66 4.57 -11.26
CA CYS A 150 -1.44 3.61 -12.03
C CYS A 150 -0.95 3.49 -13.48
N CYS A 151 -0.76 4.62 -14.17
CA CYS A 151 -0.24 4.69 -15.53
C CYS A 151 1.16 4.10 -15.65
N LEU A 152 2.04 4.40 -14.69
CA LEU A 152 3.37 3.82 -14.65
C LEU A 152 3.28 2.30 -14.56
N VAL A 153 2.53 1.76 -13.59
CA VAL A 153 2.40 0.31 -13.38
C VAL A 153 1.83 -0.39 -14.61
N LEU A 154 0.81 0.19 -15.26
CA LEU A 154 0.30 -0.32 -16.53
C LEU A 154 1.40 -0.40 -17.59
N ASN A 155 2.26 0.62 -17.67
CA ASN A 155 3.34 0.70 -18.64
C ASN A 155 4.52 -0.23 -18.34
N VAL A 156 4.90 -0.42 -17.07
CA VAL A 156 6.16 -1.10 -16.71
C VAL A 156 5.96 -2.50 -16.13
N ALA A 157 4.84 -2.75 -15.44
CA ALA A 157 4.61 -4.01 -14.72
C ALA A 157 3.61 -4.95 -15.40
N THR A 158 2.78 -4.45 -16.34
CA THR A 158 1.72 -5.28 -16.97
C THR A 158 1.95 -5.63 -18.44
N ARG A 159 3.10 -5.24 -19.03
CA ARG A 159 3.44 -5.61 -20.42
C ARG A 159 3.73 -7.12 -20.53
N ARG A 160 3.24 -7.75 -21.61
CA ARG A 160 3.42 -9.20 -21.89
C ARG A 160 4.85 -9.57 -22.26
N SER A 161 5.66 -8.59 -22.67
CA SER A 161 7.06 -8.78 -23.02
C SER A 161 7.84 -7.52 -22.63
N PRO A 162 8.62 -7.55 -21.54
CA PRO A 162 9.65 -6.56 -21.31
C PRO A 162 11.03 -7.18 -21.56
N PRO A 163 11.96 -6.49 -22.26
CA PRO A 163 13.37 -6.74 -22.05
C PRO A 163 13.65 -6.48 -20.57
N ASP A 164 14.11 -7.51 -19.85
CA ASP A 164 14.74 -7.50 -18.53
C ASP A 164 14.51 -6.26 -17.62
N ASN A 165 13.26 -5.84 -17.45
CA ASN A 165 12.94 -4.69 -16.60
C ASN A 165 12.97 -5.17 -15.16
N SER A 166 14.15 -5.16 -14.56
CA SER A 166 14.36 -5.40 -13.14
C SER A 166 14.08 -4.15 -12.28
N LEU A 167 13.85 -2.99 -12.90
CA LEU A 167 13.74 -1.69 -12.22
C LEU A 167 12.30 -1.25 -11.91
N TYR A 168 11.27 -2.02 -12.27
CA TYR A 168 9.87 -1.62 -12.04
C TYR A 168 9.56 -1.33 -10.57
N GLY A 169 10.10 -2.12 -9.63
CA GLY A 169 9.91 -1.87 -8.19
C GLY A 169 10.49 -0.53 -7.76
N LEU A 170 11.70 -0.20 -8.24
CA LEU A 170 12.34 1.09 -8.03
C LEU A 170 11.50 2.24 -8.61
N MET A 171 11.03 2.11 -9.85
CA MET A 171 10.21 3.14 -10.51
C MET A 171 8.90 3.39 -9.75
N ILE A 172 8.22 2.32 -9.32
CA ILE A 172 6.97 2.42 -8.55
C ILE A 172 7.21 3.09 -7.20
N GLY A 173 8.24 2.67 -6.47
CA GLY A 173 8.60 3.27 -5.18
C GLY A 173 8.96 4.75 -5.31
N PHE A 174 9.82 5.12 -6.27
CA PHE A 174 10.22 6.51 -6.49
C PHE A 174 9.11 7.41 -7.00
N THR A 175 8.07 6.86 -7.62
CA THR A 175 6.87 7.64 -7.96
C THR A 175 6.13 8.09 -6.70
N VAL A 176 6.05 7.22 -5.68
CA VAL A 176 5.51 7.59 -4.36
C VAL A 176 6.42 8.59 -3.66
N VAL A 177 7.75 8.41 -3.70
CA VAL A 177 8.70 9.40 -3.15
C VAL A 177 8.49 10.78 -3.79
N ALA A 178 8.43 10.83 -5.12
CA ALA A 178 8.25 12.07 -5.87
C ALA A 178 6.92 12.76 -5.51
N GLY A 179 5.82 12.02 -5.44
CA GLY A 179 4.53 12.57 -5.04
C GLY A 179 4.52 13.06 -3.60
N ALA A 180 5.09 12.29 -2.66
CA ALA A 180 5.10 12.66 -1.26
C ALA A 180 5.96 13.92 -1.02
N PHE A 181 7.07 14.11 -1.75
CA PHE A 181 7.79 15.39 -1.73
C PHE A 181 7.03 16.53 -2.41
N ALA A 182 6.39 16.27 -3.55
CA ALA A 182 5.74 17.31 -4.34
C ALA A 182 4.45 17.84 -3.73
N VAL A 183 3.61 16.95 -3.19
CA VAL A 183 2.24 17.29 -2.74
C VAL A 183 1.91 16.74 -1.35
N GLY A 184 2.89 16.17 -0.62
CA GLY A 184 2.67 15.67 0.74
C GLY A 184 2.28 16.77 1.73
N THR A 185 2.78 18.00 1.59
CA THR A 185 2.35 19.15 2.40
C THR A 185 0.96 19.65 2.05
N ILE A 186 0.48 19.37 0.83
CA ILE A 186 -0.85 19.77 0.35
C ILE A 186 -1.89 18.76 0.79
N SER A 187 -1.63 17.47 0.58
CA SER A 187 -2.60 16.39 0.75
C SER A 187 -2.28 15.40 1.85
N GLY A 188 -1.01 15.24 2.23
CA GLY A 188 -0.53 14.11 3.02
C GLY A 188 0.06 12.98 2.18
N GLY A 189 -0.13 12.99 0.85
CA GLY A 189 0.55 12.08 -0.09
C GLY A 189 0.13 10.63 0.05
N GLY A 190 -1.17 10.36 0.16
CA GLY A 190 -1.71 9.02 0.39
C GLY A 190 -1.56 8.11 -0.83
N PHE A 191 -1.97 8.58 -2.02
CA PHE A 191 -1.93 7.90 -3.34
C PHE A 191 -2.50 6.47 -3.35
N ASN A 192 -3.27 6.14 -2.33
CA ASN A 192 -3.74 4.80 -2.01
C ASN A 192 -4.98 4.92 -1.11
N PRO A 193 -6.18 4.49 -1.57
CA PRO A 193 -7.38 4.56 -0.76
C PRO A 193 -7.26 3.85 0.60
N ALA A 194 -6.49 2.77 0.73
CA ALA A 194 -6.28 2.10 2.01
C ALA A 194 -5.41 2.93 2.97
N VAL A 195 -4.42 3.67 2.47
CA VAL A 195 -3.65 4.63 3.27
C VAL A 195 -4.57 5.77 3.69
N VAL A 196 -5.23 6.38 2.72
CA VAL A 196 -6.08 7.55 2.90
C VAL A 196 -7.18 7.31 3.93
N LEU A 197 -7.92 6.21 3.79
CA LEU A 197 -9.02 5.87 4.70
C LEU A 197 -8.55 5.50 6.11
N SER A 198 -7.35 4.93 6.24
CA SER A 198 -6.87 4.43 7.53
C SER A 198 -6.13 5.49 8.34
N THR A 199 -5.38 6.37 7.68
CA THR A 199 -4.59 7.41 8.35
C THR A 199 -5.24 8.79 8.29
N GLY A 200 -6.25 8.97 7.44
CA GLY A 200 -6.85 10.28 7.15
C GLY A 200 -6.02 11.14 6.19
N ALA A 201 -4.81 10.69 5.79
CA ALA A 201 -4.01 11.36 4.77
C ALA A 201 -4.82 11.55 3.49
N GLY A 202 -4.87 12.74 2.91
CA GLY A 202 -5.54 12.99 1.62
C GLY A 202 -7.05 13.21 1.69
N THR A 203 -7.65 13.46 2.86
CA THR A 203 -9.10 13.65 2.95
C THR A 203 -9.58 14.87 3.74
N ALA A 204 -10.56 15.57 3.17
CA ALA A 204 -11.57 16.33 3.91
C ALA A 204 -12.75 15.43 4.40
N ALA A 205 -12.76 14.15 3.99
CA ALA A 205 -13.83 13.18 4.19
C ALA A 205 -13.35 11.83 4.79
N GLY A 206 -12.31 11.83 5.62
CA GLY A 206 -11.89 10.68 6.43
C GLY A 206 -12.79 10.53 7.67
N PHE A 207 -14.11 10.57 7.48
CA PHE A 207 -15.06 10.50 8.59
C PHE A 207 -15.31 9.05 9.02
N ALA A 208 -15.16 8.85 10.33
CA ALA A 208 -15.98 7.94 11.12
C ALA A 208 -15.92 6.44 10.80
N LEU A 209 -14.75 5.82 10.93
CA LEU A 209 -14.71 4.38 11.29
C LEU A 209 -13.91 4.05 12.56
N LEU A 210 -13.27 5.05 13.18
CA LEU A 210 -12.64 4.94 14.51
C LEU A 210 -13.33 5.82 15.56
N ALA A 211 -14.48 6.42 15.24
CA ALA A 211 -15.29 7.27 16.13
C ALA A 211 -16.51 6.53 16.73
N LEU A 212 -16.48 5.19 16.79
CA LEU A 212 -17.40 4.43 17.65
C LEU A 212 -16.66 4.03 18.93
N ALA A 213 -16.24 5.04 19.69
CA ALA A 213 -16.15 4.91 21.15
C ALA A 213 -17.51 5.38 21.70
N PRO A 214 -18.26 4.54 22.43
CA PRO A 214 -19.48 4.97 23.11
C PRO A 214 -19.11 5.75 24.39
N GLY A 215 -19.72 6.93 24.55
CA GLY A 215 -19.44 7.91 25.59
C GLY A 215 -19.05 9.21 24.87
N ASP A 216 -19.98 10.12 24.59
CA ASP A 216 -20.63 10.92 25.62
C ASP A 216 -22.12 11.20 25.31
N THR A 217 -22.98 10.91 26.29
CA THR A 217 -24.29 11.54 26.51
C THR A 217 -24.30 12.15 27.90
#